data_AF-A0A1F8PKV2-F1
#
_entry.id   AF-A0A1F8PKV2-F1
#
_cell.length_a   1.000
_cell.length_b   1.000
_cell.length_c   1.000
_cell.angle_alpha   90.00
_cell.angle_beta   90.00
_cell.angle_gamma   90.00
#
_symmetry.space_group_name_H-M   'P 1'
#
loop_
_entity.id
_entity.type
_entity.pdbx_description
1 polymer ?
#
loop_
_entity_poly.entity_id
_entity_poly.type
_entity_poly.pdbx_seq_one_letter_code
_entity_poly.pdbx_strand_id
1 'polypeptide(L)' 'MNNLMVKCYSGYTNAEEPRSFEWGGVTREVTDVLSVWQEPGGRHFKVRTEDNKYFELCYNETEERWSLIG' A
#
# COMPACT_ATOMS: atom_id res chain seq x y z
N MET A 1 16.88 5.10 -1.39
CA MET A 1 15.89 5.36 -0.33
C MET A 1 14.59 5.82 -0.98
N ASN A 2 13.79 4.88 -1.49
CA ASN A 2 12.45 5.22 -1.98
C ASN A 2 11.49 5.04 -0.81
N ASN A 3 11.38 6.09 0.00
CA ASN A 3 10.50 6.10 1.15
C ASN A 3 9.07 6.27 0.65
N LEU A 4 8.33 5.18 0.48
CA LEU A 4 6.93 5.23 0.07
C LEU A 4 6.08 5.65 1.28
N MET A 5 5.52 6.86 1.25
CA MET A 5 4.59 7.29 2.30
C MET A 5 3.22 6.71 2.01
N VAL A 6 2.76 5.78 2.83
CA VAL A 6 1.42 5.18 2.73
C VAL A 6 0.59 5.63 3.92
N LYS A 7 -0.63 6.07 3.65
CA LYS A 7 -1.64 6.35 4.69
C LYS A 7 -2.54 5.13 4.80
N CYS A 8 -2.64 4.56 6.00
CA CYS A 8 -3.58 3.49 6.34
C CYS A 8 -4.76 4.07 7.13
N TYR A 9 -5.88 3.35 7.18
CA TYR A 9 -7.02 3.76 8.00
C TYR A 9 -6.75 3.42 9.48
N SER A 10 -6.70 4.40 10.39
CA SER A 10 -6.47 4.16 11.83
C SER A 10 -7.76 3.98 12.63
N GLY A 11 -8.74 3.27 12.06
CA GLY A 11 -10.01 2.96 12.75
C GLY A 11 -9.84 1.91 13.85
N TYR A 12 -10.71 1.96 14.87
CA TYR A 12 -10.72 1.25 16.17
C TYR A 12 -10.62 -0.29 16.12
N THR A 13 -10.40 -0.91 14.96
CA THR A 13 -10.25 -2.36 14.79
C THR A 13 -9.34 -2.61 13.59
N ASN A 14 -8.03 -2.77 13.82
CA ASN A 14 -6.98 -3.24 12.89
C ASN A 14 -7.22 -2.97 11.39
N ALA A 15 -7.19 -1.70 10.98
CA ALA A 15 -7.28 -1.38 9.57
C ALA A 15 -5.88 -1.20 8.94
N GLU A 16 -5.33 -2.31 8.45
CA GLU A 16 -4.02 -2.41 7.80
C GLU A 16 -4.07 -2.13 6.28
N GLU A 17 -5.21 -1.67 5.75
CA GLU A 17 -5.38 -1.47 4.31
C GLU A 17 -4.88 -0.08 3.85
N PRO A 18 -4.10 -0.03 2.75
CA PRO A 18 -3.58 1.23 2.20
C PRO A 18 -4.70 2.08 1.60
N ARG A 19 -4.80 3.34 2.02
CA ARG A 19 -5.78 4.32 1.52
C ARG A 19 -5.22 5.27 0.48
N SER A 20 -3.96 5.65 0.63
CA SER A 20 -3.25 6.45 -0.36
C SER A 20 -1.77 6.24 -0.21
N PHE A 21 -1.02 6.42 -1.29
CA PHE A 21 0.43 6.37 -1.25
C PHE A 21 1.05 7.48 -2.09
N GLU A 22 2.19 8.00 -1.65
CA GLU A 22 2.98 8.96 -2.43
C GLU A 22 4.05 8.23 -3.23
N TRP A 23 4.03 8.43 -4.54
CA TRP A 23 5.03 7.88 -5.45
C TRP A 23 5.47 8.95 -6.46
N GLY A 24 6.77 9.23 -6.50
CA GLY A 24 7.34 10.23 -7.40
C GLY A 24 6.83 11.66 -7.13
N GLY A 25 6.53 11.99 -5.86
CA GLY A 25 5.97 13.29 -5.48
C GLY A 25 4.49 13.46 -5.81
N VAL A 26 3.81 12.40 -6.26
CA VAL A 26 2.37 12.40 -6.54
C VAL A 26 1.68 11.49 -5.54
N THR A 27 0.74 12.04 -4.77
CA THR A 27 -0.16 11.23 -3.95
C THR A 27 -1.20 10.57 -4.85
N ARG A 28 -1.39 9.26 -4.68
CA ARG A 28 -2.43 8.49 -5.36
C ARG A 28 -3.40 7.94 -4.34
N GLU A 29 -4.68 8.25 -4.51
CA GLU A 29 -5.73 7.65 -3.68
C GLU A 29 -6.05 6.24 -4.16
N VAL A 30 -6.10 5.30 -3.21
CA VAL A 30 -6.55 3.92 -3.42
C VAL A 30 -8.07 3.92 -3.38
N THR A 31 -8.69 3.55 -4.49
CA THR A 31 -10.14 3.42 -4.62
C THR A 31 -10.61 2.02 -4.24
N ASP A 32 -9.84 0.99 -4.59
CA ASP A 32 -10.16 -0.41 -4.32
C ASP A 32 -8.91 -1.20 -3.96
N VAL A 33 -9.03 -2.11 -2.98
CA VAL A 33 -8.06 -3.17 -2.72
C VAL A 33 -8.58 -4.43 -3.39
N LEU A 34 -7.91 -4.86 -4.45
CA LEU A 34 -8.36 -5.98 -5.29
C LEU A 34 -7.97 -7.33 -4.72
N SER A 35 -6.81 -7.40 -4.06
CA SER A 35 -6.30 -8.63 -3.45
C SER A 35 -5.29 -8.30 -2.36
N VAL A 36 -5.26 -9.15 -1.33
CA VAL A 36 -4.28 -9.09 -0.24
C VAL A 36 -3.75 -10.50 0.00
N TRP A 37 -2.43 -10.65 0.09
CA TRP A 37 -1.80 -11.94 0.35
C TRP A 37 -0.53 -11.78 1.20
N GLN A 38 -0.14 -12.85 1.89
CA GLN A 38 1.05 -12.89 2.73
C GLN A 38 2.14 -13.71 2.04
N GLU A 39 3.36 -13.18 1.95
CA GLU A 39 4.53 -13.87 1.42
C GLU A 39 5.69 -13.88 2.42
N PRO A 40 6.70 -14.75 2.26
CA PRO A 40 7.93 -14.66 3.03
C PRO A 40 8.65 -13.34 2.69
N GLY A 41 8.46 -12.32 3.53
CA GLY A 41 9.02 -10.98 3.33
C GLY A 41 8.05 -9.84 3.67
N GLY A 42 6.74 -10.11 3.72
CA GLY A 42 5.75 -9.12 4.12
C GLY A 42 4.36 -9.40 3.57
N ARG A 43 3.47 -8.42 3.80
CA ARG A 43 2.08 -8.45 3.34
C ARG A 43 1.93 -7.65 2.06
N HIS A 44 1.34 -8.26 1.05
CA HIS A 44 1.17 -7.67 -0.27
C HIS A 44 -0.27 -7.25 -0.53
N PHE A 45 -0.43 -6.15 -1.25
CA PHE A 45 -1.71 -5.53 -1.56
C PHE A 45 -1.72 -5.12 -3.03
N LYS A 46 -2.69 -5.64 -3.78
CA LYS A 46 -2.99 -5.15 -5.13
C LYS A 46 -4.09 -4.11 -5.03
N VAL A 47 -3.79 -2.89 -5.45
CA VAL A 47 -4.68 -1.74 -5.30
C VAL A 47 -5.01 -1.11 -6.65
N ARG A 48 -6.20 -0.53 -6.76
CA ARG A 48 -6.61 0.35 -7.85
C ARG A 48 -6.62 1.78 -7.37
N THR A 49 -6.09 2.71 -8.17
CA THR A 49 -6.12 4.15 -7.85
C THR A 49 -7.28 4.86 -8.52
N GLU A 50 -7.54 6.12 -8.15
CA GLU A 50 -8.56 6.97 -8.79
C GLU A 50 -8.38 7.10 -10.31
N ASP A 51 -7.12 7.14 -10.78
CA ASP A 51 -6.76 7.17 -12.21
C ASP A 51 -6.93 5.81 -12.91
N ASN A 52 -7.64 4.87 -12.27
CA ASN A 52 -7.92 3.52 -12.76
C ASN A 52 -6.65 2.69 -13.07
N LYS A 53 -5.53 3.03 -12.43
CA LYS A 53 -4.24 2.31 -12.51
C LYS A 53 -4.13 1.28 -11.40
N TYR A 54 -3.37 0.23 -11.68
CA TYR A 54 -3.13 -0.87 -10.74
C TYR A 54 -1.72 -0.79 -10.19
N PHE A 55 -1.58 -1.00 -8.89
CA PHE A 55 -0.29 -1.03 -8.21
C PHE A 55 -0.24 -2.19 -7.21
N GLU A 56 0.97 -2.68 -6.98
CA GLU A 56 1.25 -3.67 -5.95
C GLU A 56 2.10 -3.01 -4.88
N LEU A 57 1.62 -3.07 -3.64
CA LEU A 57 2.27 -2.54 -2.46
C LEU A 57 2.67 -3.71 -1.58
N CYS A 58 3.88 -3.68 -1.05
CA CYS A 58 4.37 -4.63 -0.05
C CYS A 58 4.64 -3.88 1.25
N TYR A 59 4.00 -4.32 2.32
CA TYR A 59 4.30 -3.91 3.68
C TYR A 59 5.23 -4.93 4.32
N ASN A 60 6.47 -4.52 4.55
CA ASN A 60 7.42 -5.30 5.32
C ASN A 60 7.16 -5.06 6.81
N GLU A 61 6.63 -6.06 7.50
CA GLU A 61 6.32 -6.02 8.94
C GLU A 61 7.58 -5.93 9.81
N THR A 62 8.73 -6.41 9.33
CA THR A 62 10.00 -6.37 10.08
C THR A 62 10.63 -4.98 10.06
N GLU A 63 10.58 -4.31 8.92
CA GLU A 63 11.09 -2.94 8.76
C GLU A 63 10.03 -1.86 8.98
N GLU A 64 8.78 -2.27 9.17
CA GLU A 64 7.59 -1.42 9.26
C GLU A 64 7.48 -0.43 8.08
N ARG A 65 7.85 -0.90 6.88
CA ARG A 65 7.98 -0.06 5.68
C ARG A 65 7.17 -0.57 4.52
N TRP A 66 6.64 0.38 3.77
CA TRP A 66 5.96 0.13 2.51
C TRP A 66 6.92 0.25 1.33
N SER A 67 6.75 -0.62 0.35
CA SER A 67 7.47 -0.62 -0.92
C SER A 67 6.50 -0.80 -2.08
N LEU A 68 6.79 -0.17 -3.20
CA LEU A 68 6.09 -0.44 -4.45
C LEU A 68 6.75 -1.66 -5.12
N ILE A 69 5.94 -2.65 -5.49
CA ILE A 69 6.36 -3.77 -6.33
C ILE A 69 6.09 -3.37 -7.78
N GLY A 70 7.09 -3.54 -8.66
CA GLY A 70 7.06 -3.10 -10.05
C GLY A 70 7.64 -4.14 -10.99
#